data_AF-A0A2G0Y574-F1
#
_entry.id   AF-A0A2G0Y574-F1
#
_cell.length_a   1.000
_cell.length_b   1.000
_cell.length_c   1.000
_cell.angle_alpha   90.00
_cell.angle_beta   90.00
_cell.angle_gamma   90.00
#
_symmetry.space_group_name_H-M   'P 1'
#
loop_
_entity.id
_entity.type
_entity.pdbx_description
1 polymer ?
#
loop_
_entity_poly.entity_id
_entity_poly.type
_entity_poly.pdbx_seq_one_letter_code
_entity_poly.pdbx_strand_id
1 'polypeptide(L)'
;MGGLEIENDDDGSIGALQKELLKKELNDKTLEAVNDLLSEEQADISVNVNVKKNKPKVILGQFFIVFAENLLQLDLKPTEFKVVIYILKMMDYGNLVSLKQSTIAKDLKLDKSAVNRAWKVLIAKKVLIDNGHIYFNSNFCTKGLSSSLDKERIENLKRSNVSDENIKKMLNL
;
A
#
# COMPACT_ATOMS: atom_id res chain seq x y z
N MET A 1 43.49 -16.58 -5.98
CA MET A 1 42.53 -17.50 -6.63
C MET A 1 41.16 -16.86 -6.55
N GLY A 2 40.49 -16.69 -7.70
CA GLY A 2 39.04 -16.53 -7.83
C GLY A 2 38.43 -15.19 -7.40
N GLY A 3 38.30 -14.28 -8.35
CA GLY A 3 37.28 -13.23 -8.25
C GLY A 3 35.87 -13.77 -8.56
N LEU A 4 34.85 -12.96 -8.31
CA LEU A 4 33.68 -12.89 -9.17
C LEU A 4 32.93 -11.58 -8.94
N GLU A 5 32.57 -11.00 -10.08
CA GLU A 5 31.99 -9.69 -10.33
C GLU A 5 30.59 -9.56 -9.75
N ILE A 6 30.21 -8.33 -9.40
CA ILE A 6 28.81 -7.94 -9.38
C ILE A 6 28.67 -6.91 -10.48
N GLU A 7 27.99 -7.34 -11.55
CA GLU A 7 27.58 -6.52 -12.70
C GLU A 7 26.89 -5.24 -12.20
N ASN A 8 27.43 -4.10 -12.63
CA ASN A 8 26.78 -2.81 -12.51
C ASN A 8 25.84 -2.67 -13.70
N ASP A 9 24.59 -3.05 -13.54
CA ASP A 9 23.55 -2.71 -14.50
C ASP A 9 22.89 -1.37 -14.12
N ASP A 10 23.22 -0.36 -14.93
CA ASP A 10 22.54 0.91 -15.19
C ASP A 10 22.18 1.84 -14.01
N ASP A 11 23.21 2.41 -13.36
CA ASP A 11 23.13 3.77 -12.80
C ASP A 11 23.81 4.71 -13.82
N GLY A 12 23.05 5.27 -14.76
CA GLY A 12 23.60 6.24 -15.73
C GLY A 12 24.40 7.36 -15.04
N SER A 13 25.38 7.93 -15.75
CA SER A 13 26.32 9.00 -15.31
C SER A 13 25.78 10.01 -14.28
N ILE A 14 24.51 10.40 -14.40
CA ILE A 14 23.79 11.33 -13.50
C ILE A 14 23.64 10.79 -12.06
N GLY A 15 23.39 9.49 -11.86
CA GLY A 15 23.21 8.89 -10.53
C GLY A 15 24.51 8.78 -9.73
N ALA A 16 25.63 8.54 -10.42
CA ALA A 16 26.96 8.54 -9.81
C ALA A 16 27.35 9.95 -9.32
N LEU A 17 27.07 10.98 -10.14
CA LEU A 17 27.32 12.38 -9.81
C LEU A 17 26.48 12.86 -8.62
N GLN A 18 25.19 12.48 -8.55
CA GLN A 18 24.34 12.78 -7.39
C GLN A 18 24.86 12.15 -6.10
N LYS A 19 25.34 10.90 -6.16
CA LYS A 19 25.96 10.22 -4.99
C LYS A 19 27.22 10.95 -4.51
N GLU A 20 28.08 11.41 -5.41
CA GLU A 20 29.27 12.18 -5.03
C GLU A 20 28.92 13.54 -4.43
N LEU A 21 27.94 14.25 -5.02
CA LEU A 21 27.48 15.53 -4.50
C LEU A 21 26.94 15.40 -3.07
N LEU A 22 26.12 14.36 -2.83
CA LEU A 22 25.54 14.09 -1.51
C LEU A 22 26.61 13.73 -0.47
N LYS A 23 27.64 12.96 -0.87
CA LYS A 23 28.79 12.65 0.01
C LYS A 23 29.55 13.92 0.39
N LYS A 24 29.73 14.84 -0.55
CA LYS A 24 30.43 16.10 -0.31
C LYS A 24 29.65 17.00 0.64
N GLU A 25 28.36 17.21 0.40
CA GLU A 25 27.51 18.00 1.31
C GLU A 25 27.46 17.42 2.74
N LEU A 26 27.42 16.08 2.85
CA LEU A 26 27.42 15.42 4.16
C LEU A 26 28.76 15.65 4.89
N ASN A 27 29.88 15.57 4.18
CA ASN A 27 31.20 15.84 4.74
C ASN A 27 31.32 17.29 5.21
N ASP A 28 30.91 18.25 4.39
CA ASP A 28 31.04 19.68 4.70
C ASP A 28 30.21 20.05 5.94
N LYS A 29 28.95 19.58 6.02
CA LYS A 29 28.09 19.79 7.20
C LYS A 29 28.60 19.09 8.47
N THR A 30 29.20 17.91 8.31
CA THR A 30 29.79 17.19 9.45
C THR A 30 31.04 17.92 9.95
N LEU A 31 31.84 18.46 9.04
CA LEU A 31 33.04 19.24 9.38
C LEU A 31 32.67 20.54 10.11
N GLU A 32 31.63 21.24 9.65
CA GLU A 32 31.09 22.45 10.27
C GLU A 32 30.62 22.17 11.69
N ALA A 33 29.77 21.16 11.88
CA ALA A 33 29.28 20.76 13.20
C ALA A 33 30.39 20.31 14.18
N VAL A 34 31.46 19.68 13.66
CA VAL A 34 32.61 19.29 14.47
C VAL A 34 33.46 20.51 14.86
N ASN A 35 33.67 21.46 13.95
CA ASN A 35 34.42 22.68 14.25
C ASN A 35 33.71 23.59 15.25
N ASP A 36 32.38 23.68 15.17
CA ASP A 36 31.56 24.40 16.16
C ASP A 36 31.75 23.80 17.55
N LEU A 37 31.75 22.47 17.67
CA LEU A 37 31.95 21.77 18.93
C LEU A 37 33.39 21.91 19.47
N LEU A 38 34.39 21.99 18.60
CA LEU A 38 35.81 22.15 18.98
C LEU A 38 36.20 23.60 19.33
N SER A 39 35.30 24.58 19.12
CA SER A 39 35.55 25.99 19.42
C SER A 39 35.47 26.34 20.92
N GLU A 40 35.01 25.41 21.77
CA GLU A 40 35.02 25.58 23.22
C GLU A 40 36.36 25.11 23.81
N GLU A 41 37.16 26.04 24.33
CA GLU A 41 38.55 25.84 24.79
C GLU A 41 38.75 24.84 25.97
N GLN A 42 37.72 24.12 26.42
CA GLN A 42 37.79 23.28 27.62
C GLN A 42 36.95 22.00 27.62
N ALA A 43 36.78 21.34 26.47
CA ALA A 43 36.08 20.06 26.40
C ALA A 43 36.92 18.97 25.72
N ASP A 44 37.13 17.84 26.40
CA ASP A 44 37.65 16.60 25.81
C ASP A 44 36.51 15.90 25.06
N ILE A 45 36.33 16.26 23.79
CA ILE A 45 35.18 15.85 22.98
C ILE A 45 35.56 14.67 22.08
N SER A 46 34.88 13.54 22.27
CA SER A 46 34.93 12.39 21.37
C SER A 46 33.62 12.25 20.59
N VAL A 47 33.67 12.44 19.27
CA VAL A 47 32.52 12.30 18.37
C VAL A 47 32.57 10.93 17.68
N ASN A 48 31.52 10.11 17.87
CA ASN A 48 31.34 8.83 17.18
C ASN A 48 30.14 8.90 16.24
N VAL A 49 30.37 8.87 14.93
CA VAL A 49 29.31 8.87 13.91
C VAL A 49 29.03 7.44 13.46
N ASN A 50 27.79 6.97 13.63
CA ASN A 50 27.39 5.61 13.30
C ASN A 50 26.34 5.62 12.17
N VAL A 51 26.76 5.31 10.95
CA VAL A 51 25.87 5.30 9.77
C VAL A 51 25.32 3.88 9.56
N LYS A 52 24.02 3.70 9.80
CA LYS A 52 23.33 2.43 9.52
C LYS A 52 22.33 2.60 8.37
N LYS A 53 22.49 1.79 7.32
CA LYS A 53 21.46 1.62 6.29
C LYS A 53 20.34 0.76 6.86
N ASN A 54 19.28 1.38 7.35
CA ASN A 54 18.08 0.65 7.75
C ASN A 54 17.50 -0.05 6.50
N LYS A 55 17.44 -1.38 6.53
CA LYS A 55 16.67 -2.11 5.52
C LYS A 55 15.19 -1.74 5.74
N PRO A 56 14.46 -1.28 4.70
CA PRO A 56 13.04 -1.01 4.85
C PRO A 56 12.35 -2.28 5.34
N LYS A 57 11.44 -2.15 6.31
CA LYS A 57 10.58 -3.26 6.72
C LYS A 57 9.69 -3.60 5.52
N VAL A 58 9.93 -4.74 4.89
CA VAL A 58 9.16 -5.16 3.71
C VAL A 58 8.02 -6.06 4.18
N ILE A 59 6.78 -5.70 3.80
CA ILE A 59 5.64 -6.59 3.95
C ILE A 59 5.76 -7.65 2.84
N LEU A 60 5.96 -8.91 3.24
CA LEU A 60 6.20 -10.02 2.30
C LEU A 60 4.90 -10.58 1.67
N GLY A 61 3.75 -10.27 2.29
CA GLY A 61 2.44 -10.74 1.84
C GLY A 61 1.63 -9.65 1.14
N GLN A 62 0.54 -10.07 0.49
CA GLN A 62 -0.49 -9.12 0.09
C GLN A 62 -1.17 -8.56 1.33
N PHE A 63 -1.34 -7.26 1.37
CA PHE A 63 -2.08 -6.58 2.42
C PHE A 63 -3.08 -5.60 1.81
N PHE A 64 -4.04 -5.24 2.62
CA PHE A 64 -5.03 -4.24 2.31
C PHE A 64 -5.22 -3.35 3.54
N ILE A 65 -5.43 -2.08 3.31
CA ILE A 65 -5.67 -1.08 4.37
C ILE A 65 -7.17 -0.97 4.52
N VAL A 66 -7.69 -1.19 5.73
CA VAL A 66 -9.13 -1.13 6.04
C VAL A 66 -9.42 0.08 6.90
N PHE A 67 -10.54 0.76 6.62
CA PHE A 67 -11.04 1.84 7.45
C PHE A 67 -12.05 1.30 8.45
N ALA A 68 -11.61 1.14 9.70
CA ALA A 68 -12.39 0.53 10.78
C ALA A 68 -13.77 1.19 10.96
N GLU A 69 -13.85 2.51 10.82
CA GLU A 69 -15.09 3.26 11.01
C GLU A 69 -16.19 2.88 10.01
N ASN A 70 -15.86 2.66 8.74
CA ASN A 70 -16.84 2.17 7.77
C ASN A 70 -17.02 0.65 7.90
N LEU A 71 -15.95 -0.11 8.20
CA LEU A 71 -16.05 -1.56 8.35
C LEU A 71 -17.01 -1.96 9.47
N LEU A 72 -17.03 -1.23 10.59
CA LEU A 72 -17.94 -1.48 11.71
C LEU A 72 -19.43 -1.35 11.34
N GLN A 73 -19.73 -0.57 10.30
CA GLN A 73 -21.11 -0.39 9.83
C GLN A 73 -21.60 -1.55 8.96
N LEU A 74 -20.70 -2.47 8.58
CA LEU A 74 -21.05 -3.66 7.82
C LEU A 74 -21.68 -4.71 8.72
N ASP A 75 -23.01 -4.65 8.84
CA ASP A 75 -23.81 -5.76 9.33
C ASP A 75 -23.90 -6.85 8.25
N LEU A 76 -22.95 -7.79 8.28
CA LEU A 76 -22.83 -8.90 7.33
C LEU A 76 -23.16 -10.23 7.99
N LYS A 77 -23.91 -11.05 7.28
CA LYS A 77 -24.09 -12.46 7.63
C LYS A 77 -22.78 -13.22 7.43
N PRO A 78 -22.57 -14.37 8.10
CA PRO A 78 -21.34 -15.16 7.98
C PRO A 78 -20.95 -15.51 6.53
N THR A 79 -21.94 -15.80 5.67
CA THR A 79 -21.69 -16.08 4.25
C THR A 79 -21.21 -14.85 3.49
N GLU A 80 -21.83 -13.70 3.73
CA GLU A 80 -21.44 -12.42 3.11
C GLU A 80 -20.03 -12.02 3.53
N PHE A 81 -19.71 -12.18 4.83
CA PHE A 81 -18.37 -11.95 5.36
C PHE A 81 -17.32 -12.84 4.69
N LYS A 82 -17.58 -14.16 4.55
CA LYS A 82 -16.67 -15.07 3.84
C LYS A 82 -16.43 -14.63 2.40
N VAL A 83 -17.48 -14.20 1.69
CA VAL A 83 -17.39 -13.67 0.33
C VAL A 83 -16.54 -12.40 0.31
N VAL A 84 -16.75 -11.45 1.23
CA VAL A 84 -15.97 -10.22 1.35
C VAL A 84 -14.48 -10.52 1.55
N ILE A 85 -14.12 -11.37 2.51
CA ILE A 85 -12.72 -11.72 2.77
C ILE A 85 -12.07 -12.37 1.55
N TYR A 86 -12.80 -13.24 0.83
CA TYR A 86 -12.29 -13.83 -0.41
C TYR A 86 -12.09 -12.78 -1.50
N ILE A 87 -13.01 -11.83 -1.66
CA ILE A 87 -12.85 -10.71 -2.60
C ILE A 87 -11.62 -9.88 -2.25
N LEU A 88 -11.44 -9.48 -0.98
CA LEU A 88 -10.27 -8.69 -0.54
C LEU A 88 -8.95 -9.40 -0.85
N LYS A 89 -8.91 -10.73 -0.66
CA LYS A 89 -7.74 -11.55 -1.01
C LYS A 89 -7.47 -11.51 -2.52
N MET A 90 -8.50 -11.66 -3.34
CA MET A 90 -8.36 -11.93 -4.77
C MET A 90 -8.50 -10.71 -5.69
N MET A 91 -8.99 -9.56 -5.20
CA MET A 91 -9.17 -8.35 -5.99
C MET A 91 -7.83 -7.79 -6.47
N ASP A 92 -7.86 -7.04 -7.58
CA ASP A 92 -6.69 -6.38 -8.12
C ASP A 92 -6.40 -5.05 -7.39
N TYR A 93 -5.19 -4.52 -7.59
CA TYR A 93 -4.91 -3.13 -7.20
C TYR A 93 -5.87 -2.17 -7.91
N GLY A 94 -6.25 -1.08 -7.25
CA GLY A 94 -7.37 -0.26 -7.71
C GLY A 94 -8.75 -0.80 -7.31
N ASN A 95 -8.79 -1.82 -6.45
CA ASN A 95 -9.99 -2.47 -5.93
C ASN A 95 -10.91 -3.09 -7.00
N LEU A 96 -10.39 -3.40 -8.18
CA LEU A 96 -11.17 -4.06 -9.22
C LEU A 96 -11.43 -5.52 -8.81
N VAL A 97 -12.69 -5.95 -8.90
CA VAL A 97 -13.13 -7.30 -8.56
C VAL A 97 -13.31 -8.11 -9.84
N SER A 98 -12.19 -8.57 -10.40
CA SER A 98 -12.12 -9.39 -11.62
C SER A 98 -12.50 -10.86 -11.39
N LEU A 99 -13.54 -11.13 -10.58
CA LEU A 99 -13.89 -12.47 -10.10
C LEU A 99 -15.27 -12.92 -10.56
N LYS A 100 -15.36 -14.19 -10.98
CA LYS A 100 -16.64 -14.83 -11.27
C LYS A 100 -17.25 -15.37 -9.97
N GLN A 101 -18.55 -15.11 -9.74
CA GLN A 101 -19.29 -15.65 -8.58
C GLN A 101 -19.24 -17.19 -8.50
N SER A 102 -19.16 -17.86 -9.65
CA SER A 102 -18.99 -19.32 -9.73
C SER A 102 -17.66 -19.79 -9.16
N THR A 103 -16.58 -19.03 -9.35
CA THR A 103 -15.27 -19.32 -8.76
C THR A 103 -15.32 -19.18 -7.25
N ILE A 104 -15.95 -18.11 -6.74
CA ILE A 104 -16.13 -17.90 -5.30
C ILE A 104 -16.92 -19.06 -4.66
N ALA A 105 -18.01 -19.48 -5.30
CA ALA A 105 -18.82 -20.61 -4.83
C ALA A 105 -18.01 -21.91 -4.75
N LYS A 106 -17.22 -22.20 -5.79
CA LYS A 106 -16.35 -23.39 -5.84
C LYS A 106 -15.29 -23.35 -4.75
N ASP A 107 -14.55 -22.26 -4.63
CA ASP A 107 -13.38 -22.16 -3.75
C ASP A 107 -13.78 -22.10 -2.28
N LEU A 108 -14.90 -21.45 -1.97
CA LEU A 108 -15.43 -21.39 -0.61
C LEU A 108 -16.33 -22.59 -0.25
N LYS A 109 -16.57 -23.51 -1.19
CA LYS A 109 -17.51 -24.64 -1.04
C LYS A 109 -18.90 -24.18 -0.59
N LEU A 110 -19.40 -23.13 -1.22
CA LEU A 110 -20.72 -22.53 -0.96
C LEU A 110 -21.66 -22.80 -2.14
N ASP A 111 -22.96 -22.84 -1.86
CA ASP A 111 -23.97 -22.86 -2.91
C ASP A 111 -23.91 -21.61 -3.79
N LYS A 112 -24.03 -21.81 -5.11
CA LYS A 112 -24.10 -20.69 -6.08
C LYS A 112 -25.21 -19.70 -5.73
N SER A 113 -26.34 -20.20 -5.24
CA SER A 113 -27.47 -19.35 -4.81
C SER A 113 -27.15 -18.53 -3.56
N ALA A 114 -26.32 -19.04 -2.66
CA ALA A 114 -25.86 -18.32 -1.47
C ALA A 114 -24.88 -17.21 -1.86
N VAL A 115 -23.92 -17.50 -2.75
CA VAL A 115 -22.99 -16.49 -3.27
C VAL A 115 -23.71 -15.40 -4.05
N ASN A 116 -24.68 -15.76 -4.91
CA ASN A 116 -25.43 -14.76 -5.67
C ASN A 116 -26.24 -13.82 -4.75
N ARG A 117 -26.89 -14.38 -3.71
CA ARG A 117 -27.59 -13.57 -2.71
C ARG A 117 -26.64 -12.64 -1.97
N ALA A 118 -25.51 -13.16 -1.50
CA ALA A 118 -24.49 -12.35 -0.84
C ALA A 118 -24.00 -11.23 -1.76
N TRP A 119 -23.72 -11.52 -3.04
CA TRP A 119 -23.29 -10.53 -4.01
C TRP A 119 -24.30 -9.38 -4.17
N LYS A 120 -25.59 -9.69 -4.31
CA LYS A 120 -26.65 -8.69 -4.40
C LYS A 120 -26.75 -7.85 -3.12
N VAL A 121 -26.61 -8.46 -1.95
CA VAL A 121 -26.59 -7.75 -0.66
C VAL A 121 -25.39 -6.80 -0.58
N LEU A 122 -24.20 -7.23 -1.00
CA LEU A 122 -23.00 -6.40 -0.99
C LEU A 122 -23.10 -5.20 -1.94
N ILE A 123 -23.73 -5.37 -3.11
CA ILE A 123 -24.05 -4.26 -4.03
C ILE A 123 -25.06 -3.30 -3.39
N ALA A 124 -26.14 -3.82 -2.82
CA ALA A 124 -27.17 -3.00 -2.18
C ALA A 124 -26.62 -2.18 -1.00
N LYS A 125 -25.70 -2.77 -0.22
CA LYS A 125 -24.97 -2.10 0.88
C LYS A 125 -23.80 -1.23 0.40
N LYS A 126 -23.60 -1.08 -0.91
CA LYS A 126 -22.48 -0.34 -1.53
C LYS A 126 -21.10 -0.78 -1.05
N VAL A 127 -20.95 -2.03 -0.60
CA VAL A 127 -19.65 -2.66 -0.35
C VAL A 127 -18.98 -2.98 -1.69
N LEU A 128 -19.79 -3.43 -2.64
CA LEU A 128 -19.42 -3.54 -4.04
C LEU A 128 -20.11 -2.43 -4.84
N ILE A 129 -19.38 -1.84 -5.78
CA ILE A 129 -19.86 -0.79 -6.67
C ILE A 129 -19.84 -1.34 -8.09
N ASP A 130 -20.98 -1.26 -8.79
CA ASP A 130 -21.08 -1.61 -10.21
C ASP A 130 -21.13 -0.34 -11.05
N ASN A 131 -20.00 -0.03 -11.71
CA ASN A 131 -19.83 1.11 -12.60
C ASN A 131 -19.30 0.64 -13.96
N GLY A 132 -19.95 -0.39 -14.54
CA GLY A 132 -19.52 -1.08 -15.76
C GLY A 132 -18.53 -2.23 -15.47
N HIS A 133 -17.76 -2.09 -14.40
CA HIS A 133 -17.05 -3.17 -13.73
C HIS A 133 -17.42 -3.19 -12.24
N ILE A 134 -17.16 -4.31 -11.58
CA ILE A 134 -17.36 -4.44 -10.15
C ILE A 134 -16.10 -4.02 -9.41
N TYR A 135 -16.27 -3.13 -8.45
CA TYR A 135 -15.20 -2.67 -7.58
C TYR A 135 -15.55 -2.89 -6.12
N PHE A 136 -14.54 -3.13 -5.27
CA PHE A 136 -14.69 -3.03 -3.83
C PHE A 136 -14.62 -1.56 -3.42
N ASN A 137 -15.61 -1.08 -2.67
CA ASN A 137 -15.72 0.34 -2.36
C ASN A 137 -14.49 0.82 -1.57
N SER A 138 -13.81 1.85 -2.11
CA SER A 138 -12.54 2.35 -1.59
C SER A 138 -12.68 3.07 -0.25
N ASN A 139 -13.90 3.44 0.16
CA ASN A 139 -14.17 3.95 1.50
C ASN A 139 -14.15 2.87 2.58
N PHE A 140 -14.20 1.57 2.25
CA PHE A 140 -14.00 0.50 3.24
C PHE A 140 -12.55 0.02 3.28
N CYS A 141 -11.90 -0.05 2.12
CA CYS A 141 -10.61 -0.70 2.00
C CYS A 141 -9.83 -0.23 0.77
N THR A 142 -8.50 -0.27 0.81
CA THR A 142 -7.63 -0.18 -0.39
C THR A 142 -6.63 -1.33 -0.43
N LYS A 143 -6.49 -1.99 -1.59
CA LYS A 143 -5.37 -2.94 -1.78
C LYS A 143 -4.07 -2.20 -2.00
N GLY A 144 -3.09 -2.41 -1.11
CA GLY A 144 -1.81 -1.69 -1.11
C GLY A 144 -1.91 -0.20 -0.79
N LEU A 145 -0.81 0.52 -1.05
CA LEU A 145 -0.70 1.96 -0.88
C LEU A 145 -1.16 2.69 -2.15
N SER A 146 -2.09 3.63 -2.01
CA SER A 146 -2.61 4.42 -3.14
C SER A 146 -1.53 5.27 -3.82
N SER A 147 -0.53 5.74 -3.06
CA SER A 147 0.58 6.56 -3.56
C SER A 147 1.52 5.83 -4.52
N SER A 148 1.46 4.50 -4.58
CA SER A 148 2.28 3.67 -5.47
C SER A 148 1.51 3.13 -6.69
N LEU A 149 0.26 3.57 -6.88
CA LEU A 149 -0.58 3.09 -7.97
C LEU A 149 -0.35 3.88 -9.25
N ASP A 150 -0.51 3.21 -10.40
CA ASP A 150 -0.54 3.90 -11.69
C ASP A 150 -1.86 4.66 -11.90
N LYS A 151 -1.90 5.47 -12.97
CA LYS A 151 -3.05 6.33 -13.29
C LYS A 151 -4.35 5.53 -13.45
N GLU A 152 -4.30 4.34 -14.05
CA GLU A 152 -5.47 3.49 -14.26
C GLU A 152 -6.04 2.99 -12.93
N ARG A 153 -5.17 2.48 -12.04
CA ARG A 153 -5.57 1.98 -10.73
C ARG A 153 -6.07 3.10 -9.81
N ILE A 154 -5.51 4.30 -9.92
CA ILE A 154 -6.04 5.50 -9.23
C ILE A 154 -7.45 5.83 -9.73
N GLU A 155 -7.68 5.79 -11.04
CA GLU A 155 -9.01 6.02 -11.62
C GLU A 155 -10.02 4.96 -11.16
N ASN A 156 -9.62 3.69 -11.06
CA ASN A 156 -10.45 2.63 -10.48
C ASN A 156 -10.78 2.88 -8.99
N LEU A 157 -9.83 3.40 -8.20
CA LEU A 157 -10.12 3.81 -6.82
C LEU A 157 -11.12 4.96 -6.75
N LYS A 158 -11.05 5.92 -7.67
CA LYS A 158 -12.01 7.03 -7.77
C LYS A 158 -13.41 6.53 -8.10
N ARG A 159 -13.53 5.67 -9.10
CA ARG A 159 -14.81 5.05 -9.51
C ARG A 159 -15.46 4.23 -8.40
N SER A 160 -14.66 3.68 -7.49
CA SER A 160 -15.14 2.91 -6.34
C SER A 160 -15.33 3.75 -5.08
N ASN A 161 -15.02 5.06 -5.10
CA ASN A 161 -15.15 5.93 -3.94
C ASN A 161 -16.57 6.48 -3.78
N VAL A 162 -17.49 5.60 -3.38
CA VAL A 162 -18.89 5.97 -3.17
C VAL A 162 -19.16 6.13 -1.68
N SER A 163 -19.70 7.27 -1.28
CA SER A 163 -20.10 7.60 0.09
C SER A 163 -21.60 7.89 0.14
N ASP A 164 -22.18 7.78 1.33
CA ASP A 164 -23.55 8.19 1.64
C ASP A 164 -23.71 8.48 3.14
N GLU A 165 -24.95 8.58 3.62
CA GLU A 165 -25.26 8.81 5.03
C GLU A 165 -24.65 7.76 6.00
N ASN A 166 -24.41 6.54 5.52
CA ASN A 166 -23.85 5.42 6.28
C ASN A 166 -22.41 5.07 5.87
N ILE A 167 -21.85 5.71 4.84
CA ILE A 167 -20.50 5.44 4.37
C ILE A 167 -19.74 6.75 4.31
N LYS A 168 -18.86 6.97 5.30
CA LYS A 168 -18.04 8.17 5.34
C LYS A 168 -16.97 8.14 4.27
N LYS A 169 -16.61 9.30 3.74
CA LYS A 169 -15.51 9.43 2.79
C LYS A 169 -14.17 9.28 3.51
N MET A 170 -13.43 8.21 3.21
CA MET A 170 -12.15 7.88 3.89
C MET A 170 -10.91 8.27 3.09
N LEU A 171 -11.09 8.48 1.79
CA LEU A 171 -10.00 8.82 0.88
C LEU A 171 -10.29 10.14 0.19
N ASN A 172 -9.26 10.96 0.04
CA ASN A 172 -9.27 12.15 -0.82
C ASN A 172 -8.50 11.83 -2.09
N LEU A 173 -9.21 11.34 -3.12
CA LEU A 173 -8.66 10.90 -4.41
C LEU A 173 -8.95 11.90 -5.52
#